data_AF-A0A6B2DWG4-F1
#
_entry.id   AF-A0A6B2DWG4-F1
#
_cell.length_a   1.000
_cell.length_b   1.000
_cell.length_c   1.000
_cell.angle_alpha   90.00
_cell.angle_beta   90.00
_cell.angle_gamma   90.00
#
_symmetry.space_group_name_H-M   'P 1'
#
loop_
_entity.id
_entity.type
_entity.pdbx_description
1 polymer ?
#
loop_
_entity_poly.entity_id
_entity_poly.type
_entity_poly.pdbx_seq_one_letter_code
_entity_poly.pdbx_strand_id
1 'polypeptide(L)'
;RASGTVELRLPRTWAPGQPPTARPSPPLRWLRLQVAQGMLTVAPPLVSGLRLNTVAATAARTFFDEPLEPVQDPANPSERRRLRLSQVPILAGTVVIEVDDDPGMDLFGTTEEGASRWQEVPSLAAYGPDDHVFVVDYDTGVVTFGDGVNGAPVPPGFRNVRAVRYRVGGGAAGAVGAGAV
;
A
#
# COMPACT_ATOMS: atom_id res chain seq x y z
N ARG A 1 6.32 12.28 -21.58
CA ARG A 1 7.70 12.17 -21.07
C ARG A 1 7.63 11.47 -19.72
N ALA A 2 8.18 10.28 -19.57
CA ALA A 2 8.29 9.64 -18.26
C ALA A 2 9.49 10.25 -17.52
N SER A 3 9.26 10.76 -16.31
CA SER A 3 10.30 11.15 -15.36
C SER A 3 10.29 10.16 -14.20
N GLY A 4 11.44 9.93 -13.59
CA GLY A 4 11.55 9.02 -12.45
C GLY A 4 12.78 9.32 -11.60
N THR A 5 12.87 8.66 -10.46
CA THR A 5 14.01 8.74 -9.55
C THR A 5 14.79 7.43 -9.61
N VAL A 6 16.12 7.53 -9.64
CA VAL A 6 17.01 6.37 -9.51
C VAL A 6 17.69 6.49 -8.16
N GLU A 7 17.46 5.50 -7.30
CA GLU A 7 18.15 5.39 -6.02
C GLU A 7 19.39 4.51 -6.17
N LEU A 8 20.52 5.02 -5.67
CA LEU A 8 21.81 4.35 -5.76
C LEU A 8 22.42 4.27 -4.37
N ARG A 9 22.68 3.05 -3.90
CA ARG A 9 23.48 2.86 -2.69
C ARG A 9 24.95 3.09 -3.03
N LEU A 10 25.53 4.12 -2.43
CA LEU A 10 26.93 4.46 -2.68
C LEU A 10 27.86 3.43 -2.00
N PRO A 11 28.79 2.81 -2.74
CA PRO A 11 29.74 1.89 -2.14
C PRO A 11 30.71 2.63 -1.22
N ARG A 12 31.15 1.97 -0.15
CA ARG A 12 32.11 2.54 0.81
C ARG A 12 33.45 2.89 0.16
N THR A 13 33.78 2.24 -0.94
CA THR A 13 35.00 2.43 -1.74
C THR A 13 34.88 3.51 -2.81
N TRP A 14 33.79 4.29 -2.83
CA TRP A 14 33.62 5.33 -3.85
C TRP A 14 34.64 6.46 -3.63
N ALA A 15 35.70 6.47 -4.44
CA ALA A 15 36.77 7.46 -4.38
C ALA A 15 36.68 8.45 -5.57
N PRO A 16 37.17 9.69 -5.40
CA PRO A 16 37.31 10.62 -6.51
C PRO A 16 38.22 10.06 -7.61
N GLY A 17 37.89 10.36 -8.86
CA GLY A 17 38.68 9.95 -10.02
C GLY A 17 38.31 10.76 -11.26
N GLN A 18 38.82 10.35 -12.41
CA GLN A 18 38.49 10.96 -13.69
C GLN A 18 37.75 9.95 -14.58
N PRO A 19 36.64 10.36 -15.23
CA PRO A 19 36.02 9.53 -16.25
C PRO A 19 36.99 9.32 -17.43
N PRO A 20 37.01 8.13 -18.06
CA PRO A 20 37.95 7.82 -19.16
C PRO A 20 37.88 8.77 -20.38
N THR A 21 36.76 9.47 -20.56
CA THR A 21 36.48 10.36 -21.70
C THR A 21 36.31 11.83 -21.31
N ALA A 22 36.63 12.20 -20.07
CA ALA A 22 36.51 13.58 -19.61
C ALA A 22 37.73 14.41 -20.00
N ARG A 23 37.51 15.71 -20.24
CA ARG A 23 38.62 16.68 -20.28
C ARG A 23 39.34 16.67 -18.91
N PRO A 24 40.64 17.02 -18.85
CA PRO A 24 41.37 17.10 -17.60
C PRO A 24 40.62 18.01 -16.61
N SER A 25 40.20 17.43 -15.49
CA SER A 25 39.52 18.12 -14.39
C SER A 25 40.08 17.61 -13.07
N PRO A 26 39.93 18.36 -11.96
CA PRO A 26 40.17 17.80 -10.63
C PRO A 26 39.43 16.47 -10.47
N PRO A 27 39.99 15.49 -9.73
CA PRO A 27 39.33 14.22 -9.49
C PRO A 27 38.03 14.47 -8.71
N LEU A 28 36.91 14.01 -9.27
CA LEU A 28 35.58 14.14 -8.68
C LEU A 28 34.97 12.75 -8.49
N ARG A 29 33.95 12.68 -7.64
CA ARG A 29 33.06 11.51 -7.62
C ARG A 29 32.12 11.62 -8.82
N TRP A 30 32.18 10.65 -9.72
CA TRP A 30 31.39 10.64 -10.94
C TRP A 30 30.47 9.42 -10.99
N LEU A 31 29.34 9.61 -11.66
CA LEU A 31 28.37 8.55 -11.99
C LEU A 31 28.37 8.39 -13.50
N ARG A 32 28.39 7.14 -13.98
CA ARG A 32 28.25 6.82 -15.40
C ARG A 32 27.02 5.98 -15.60
N LEU A 33 26.12 6.49 -16.43
CA LEU A 33 24.98 5.72 -16.91
C LEU A 33 25.36 5.16 -18.28
N GLN A 34 25.27 3.84 -18.42
CA GLN A 34 25.46 3.15 -19.69
C GLN A 34 24.23 2.30 -19.96
N VAL A 35 23.75 2.34 -21.20
CA VAL A 35 22.70 1.42 -21.67
C VAL A 35 23.35 0.05 -21.80
N ALA A 36 22.97 -0.88 -20.92
CA ALA A 36 23.52 -2.23 -20.93
C ALA A 36 22.90 -3.08 -22.06
N GLN A 37 21.63 -2.87 -22.38
CA GLN A 37 20.92 -3.52 -23.47
C GLN A 37 20.00 -2.54 -24.19
N GLY A 38 19.99 -2.59 -25.53
CA GLY A 38 19.16 -1.72 -26.38
C GLY A 38 19.86 -0.44 -26.82
N MET A 39 19.11 0.41 -27.52
CA MET A 39 19.53 1.75 -27.94
C MET A 39 18.52 2.78 -27.43
N LEU A 40 19.02 3.95 -27.03
CA LEU A 40 18.16 5.09 -26.75
C LEU A 40 17.61 5.62 -28.09
N THR A 41 16.34 5.29 -28.38
CA THR A 41 15.62 5.79 -29.56
C THR A 41 15.08 7.21 -29.37
N VAL A 42 15.17 7.72 -28.13
CA VAL A 42 14.79 9.08 -27.73
C VAL A 42 16.00 9.80 -27.14
N ALA A 43 15.91 11.13 -27.08
CA ALA A 43 16.93 11.97 -26.45
C ALA A 43 17.30 11.41 -25.07
N PRO A 44 18.61 11.39 -24.72
CA PRO A 44 19.06 10.83 -23.45
C PRO A 44 18.38 11.53 -22.27
N PRO A 45 18.07 10.80 -21.19
CA PRO A 45 17.40 11.38 -20.04
C PRO A 45 18.26 12.50 -19.45
N LEU A 46 17.66 13.68 -19.24
CA LEU A 46 18.31 14.79 -18.57
C LEU A 46 18.28 14.56 -17.06
N VAL A 47 19.43 14.67 -16.41
CA VAL A 47 19.53 14.65 -14.96
C VAL A 47 19.08 16.01 -14.43
N SER A 48 17.93 16.06 -13.76
CA SER A 48 17.36 17.29 -13.21
C SER A 48 18.01 17.71 -11.88
N GLY A 49 18.65 16.79 -11.16
CA GLY A 49 19.38 17.09 -9.94
C GLY A 49 19.96 15.87 -9.25
N LEU A 50 20.87 16.10 -8.31
CA LEU A 50 21.45 15.09 -7.41
C LEU A 50 21.12 15.49 -5.96
N ARG A 51 20.41 14.63 -5.24
CA ARG A 51 20.08 14.86 -3.83
C ARG A 51 20.81 13.86 -2.95
N LEU A 52 21.73 14.34 -2.13
CA LEU A 52 22.47 13.53 -1.16
C LEU A 52 21.72 13.49 0.17
N ASN A 53 21.92 12.42 0.94
CA ASN A 53 21.35 12.23 2.28
C ASN A 53 19.81 12.37 2.32
N THR A 54 19.13 11.92 1.25
CA THR A 54 17.66 11.87 1.22
C THR A 54 17.17 10.51 1.69
N VAL A 55 15.98 10.50 2.29
CA VAL A 55 15.24 9.30 2.66
C VAL A 55 13.92 9.29 1.90
N ALA A 56 13.46 8.12 1.47
CA ALA A 56 12.12 7.98 0.93
C ALA A 56 11.09 8.31 2.02
N ALA A 57 10.24 9.29 1.78
CA ALA A 57 9.12 9.65 2.64
C ALA A 57 7.81 9.44 1.88
N THR A 58 6.84 8.81 2.54
CA THR A 58 5.50 8.62 1.99
C THR A 58 4.52 9.57 2.67
N ALA A 59 3.99 10.54 1.93
CA ALA A 59 2.89 11.36 2.39
C ALA A 59 1.61 10.51 2.43
N ALA A 60 1.10 10.25 3.63
CA ALA A 60 -0.08 9.42 3.84
C ALA A 60 -0.93 9.95 4.99
N ARG A 61 -2.25 9.81 4.88
CA ARG A 61 -3.19 10.04 5.97
C ARG A 61 -3.59 8.71 6.57
N THR A 62 -3.67 8.65 7.90
CA THR A 62 -4.13 7.45 8.61
C THR A 62 -5.57 7.66 9.04
N PHE A 63 -6.39 6.62 8.84
CA PHE A 63 -7.76 6.52 9.31
C PHE A 63 -7.84 5.44 10.38
N PHE A 64 -8.76 5.63 11.34
CA PHE A 64 -8.96 4.75 12.48
C PHE A 64 -10.45 4.50 12.69
N ASP A 65 -10.76 3.36 13.31
CA ASP A 65 -12.08 2.99 13.80
C ASP A 65 -13.23 3.18 12.79
N GLU A 66 -12.97 2.85 11.52
CA GLU A 66 -13.95 3.01 10.46
C GLU A 66 -14.80 1.74 10.29
N PRO A 67 -16.12 1.78 10.48
CA PRO A 67 -16.98 0.65 10.11
C PRO A 67 -17.07 0.53 8.59
N LEU A 68 -16.91 -0.68 8.05
CA LEU A 68 -16.96 -0.88 6.60
C LEU A 68 -18.41 -0.92 6.10
N GLU A 69 -18.61 -0.45 4.87
CA GLU A 69 -19.94 -0.41 4.24
C GLU A 69 -20.19 -1.62 3.34
N PRO A 70 -21.37 -2.26 3.38
CA PRO A 70 -21.69 -3.36 2.48
C PRO A 70 -21.72 -2.94 1.02
N VAL A 71 -21.01 -3.70 0.16
CA VAL A 71 -21.11 -3.52 -1.29
C VAL A 71 -22.26 -4.38 -1.78
N GLN A 72 -23.40 -3.75 -2.07
CA GLN A 72 -24.53 -4.44 -2.70
C GLN A 72 -24.25 -4.60 -4.19
N ASP A 73 -24.12 -5.84 -4.65
CA ASP A 73 -24.11 -6.17 -6.07
C ASP A 73 -25.45 -6.82 -6.44
N PRO A 74 -26.40 -6.05 -7.00
CA PRO A 74 -27.73 -6.58 -7.32
C PRO A 74 -27.72 -7.60 -8.45
N ALA A 75 -26.62 -7.71 -9.23
CA ALA A 75 -26.50 -8.63 -10.36
C ALA A 75 -25.89 -9.98 -9.98
N ASN A 76 -25.04 -10.01 -8.95
CA ASN A 76 -24.46 -11.23 -8.39
C ASN A 76 -24.57 -11.21 -6.87
N PRO A 77 -25.62 -11.83 -6.28
CA PRO A 77 -25.70 -12.04 -4.84
C PRO A 77 -24.68 -13.06 -4.32
N SER A 78 -23.53 -13.23 -5.01
CA SER A 78 -22.54 -14.28 -4.82
C SER A 78 -22.04 -14.38 -3.38
N GLU A 79 -21.82 -15.62 -2.97
CA GLU A 79 -21.51 -16.21 -1.66
C GLU A 79 -20.51 -15.47 -0.75
N ARG A 80 -19.63 -14.61 -1.28
CA ARG A 80 -18.61 -13.91 -0.48
C ARG A 80 -19.07 -12.54 -0.03
N ARG A 81 -18.97 -12.29 1.28
CA ARG A 81 -19.25 -10.97 1.87
C ARG A 81 -18.19 -9.98 1.38
N ARG A 82 -18.66 -8.91 0.72
CA ARG A 82 -17.83 -7.79 0.24
C ARG A 82 -18.22 -6.52 0.96
N LEU A 83 -17.24 -5.86 1.56
CA LEU A 83 -17.40 -4.58 2.24
C LEU A 83 -16.45 -3.55 1.64
N ARG A 84 -16.64 -2.27 1.93
CA ARG A 84 -15.85 -1.19 1.35
C ARG A 84 -15.38 -0.19 2.41
N LEU A 85 -14.14 0.26 2.25
CA LEU A 85 -13.55 1.40 2.93
C LEU A 85 -13.86 2.70 2.18
N SER A 86 -14.05 3.79 2.92
CA SER A 86 -14.50 5.06 2.36
C SER A 86 -13.41 5.80 1.60
N GLN A 87 -12.14 5.61 1.98
CA GLN A 87 -11.02 6.41 1.47
C GLN A 87 -10.09 5.56 0.61
N VAL A 88 -9.79 6.07 -0.58
CA VAL A 88 -8.94 5.44 -1.60
C VAL A 88 -8.06 6.51 -2.27
N PRO A 89 -6.91 6.14 -2.85
CA PRO A 89 -6.30 4.81 -2.86
C PRO A 89 -5.63 4.45 -1.54
N ILE A 90 -5.70 3.17 -1.17
CA ILE A 90 -5.14 2.63 0.07
C ILE A 90 -3.67 2.26 -0.14
N LEU A 91 -2.82 2.52 0.86
CA LEU A 91 -1.46 2.00 0.86
C LEU A 91 -1.46 0.52 1.22
N ALA A 92 -0.88 -0.30 0.34
CA ALA A 92 -0.82 -1.74 0.48
C ALA A 92 -0.25 -2.20 1.83
N GLY A 93 -0.87 -3.23 2.43
CA GLY A 93 -0.44 -3.82 3.69
C GLY A 93 -0.58 -2.91 4.91
N THR A 94 -1.39 -1.85 4.83
CA THR A 94 -1.64 -0.95 5.97
C THR A 94 -2.98 -1.19 6.65
N VAL A 95 -3.83 -2.05 6.08
CA VAL A 95 -5.20 -2.30 6.54
C VAL A 95 -5.18 -3.27 7.71
N VAL A 96 -5.86 -2.91 8.79
CA VAL A 96 -6.09 -3.75 9.96
C VAL A 96 -7.58 -3.79 10.21
N ILE A 97 -8.16 -5.00 10.11
CA ILE A 97 -9.59 -5.23 10.32
C ILE A 97 -9.80 -6.08 11.55
N GLU A 98 -10.77 -5.66 12.34
CA GLU A 98 -11.36 -6.43 13.43
C GLU A 98 -12.83 -6.71 13.10
N VAL A 99 -13.25 -7.92 13.45
CA VAL A 99 -14.61 -8.40 13.29
C VAL A 99 -15.12 -8.77 14.66
N ASP A 100 -16.26 -8.20 15.02
CA ASP A 100 -17.01 -8.59 16.22
C ASP A 100 -17.71 -9.93 15.96
N ASP A 101 -17.31 -10.93 16.75
CA ASP A 101 -17.77 -12.31 16.66
C ASP A 101 -19.14 -12.52 17.35
N ASP A 102 -19.56 -11.60 18.23
CA ASP A 102 -20.86 -11.64 18.92
C ASP A 102 -21.59 -10.28 18.92
N PRO A 103 -21.99 -9.78 17.74
CA PRO A 103 -22.62 -8.46 17.61
C PRO A 103 -24.01 -8.36 18.24
N GLY A 104 -24.55 -9.47 18.77
CA GLY A 104 -25.90 -9.56 19.34
C GLY A 104 -25.97 -9.36 20.86
N MET A 105 -24.86 -9.60 21.58
CA MET A 105 -24.85 -9.49 23.05
C MET A 105 -24.56 -8.09 23.59
N ASP A 106 -24.05 -7.17 22.76
CA ASP A 106 -23.65 -5.82 23.20
C ASP A 106 -24.69 -4.72 22.95
N LEU A 107 -25.96 -4.96 23.32
CA LEU A 107 -27.02 -3.93 23.23
C LEU A 107 -26.78 -2.71 24.14
N PHE A 108 -25.83 -2.79 25.09
CA PHE A 108 -25.57 -1.77 26.10
C PHE A 108 -24.10 -1.32 26.23
N GLY A 109 -23.16 -1.82 25.41
CA GLY A 109 -21.76 -1.37 25.44
C GLY A 109 -20.96 -1.85 26.66
N THR A 110 -21.35 -2.97 27.27
CA THR A 110 -20.86 -3.40 28.60
C THR A 110 -20.11 -4.74 28.58
N THR A 111 -20.10 -5.42 27.45
CA THR A 111 -19.45 -6.73 27.30
C THR A 111 -18.05 -6.54 26.73
N GLU A 112 -17.06 -7.29 27.23
CA GLU A 112 -15.73 -7.31 26.59
C GLU A 112 -15.91 -7.77 25.14
N GLU A 113 -15.70 -6.85 24.20
CA GLU A 113 -15.89 -7.04 22.76
C GLU A 113 -15.10 -8.28 22.31
N GLY A 114 -15.81 -9.33 21.88
CA GLY A 114 -15.22 -10.51 21.26
C GLY A 114 -14.79 -10.19 19.83
N ALA A 115 -13.87 -9.23 19.68
CA ALA A 115 -13.39 -8.80 18.39
C ALA A 115 -12.14 -9.60 17.99
N SER A 116 -12.24 -10.33 16.89
CA SER A 116 -11.12 -11.05 16.31
C SER A 116 -10.45 -10.21 15.24
N ARG A 117 -9.10 -10.15 15.26
CA ARG A 117 -8.32 -9.52 14.20
C ARG A 117 -8.15 -10.48 13.04
N TRP A 118 -8.50 -10.01 11.83
CA TRP A 118 -8.35 -10.80 10.62
C TRP A 118 -7.05 -10.45 9.89
N GLN A 119 -6.53 -11.40 9.11
CA GLN A 119 -5.29 -11.24 8.37
C GLN A 119 -5.54 -10.87 6.91
N GLU A 120 -4.86 -9.82 6.45
CA GLU A 120 -4.80 -9.45 5.04
C GLU A 120 -3.91 -10.44 4.27
N VAL A 121 -4.44 -11.01 3.19
CA VAL A 121 -3.74 -11.99 2.34
C VAL A 121 -3.83 -11.61 0.86
N PRO A 122 -2.88 -12.02 0.01
CA PRO A 122 -2.94 -11.72 -1.42
C PRO A 122 -4.00 -12.52 -2.18
N SER A 123 -4.43 -13.67 -1.64
CA SER A 123 -5.47 -14.53 -2.22
C SER A 123 -6.05 -15.46 -1.15
N LEU A 124 -7.36 -15.73 -1.23
CA LEU A 124 -8.07 -16.64 -0.33
C LEU A 124 -7.86 -18.13 -0.68
N ALA A 125 -7.38 -18.45 -1.89
CA ALA A 125 -7.39 -19.82 -2.43
C ALA A 125 -6.50 -20.83 -1.67
N ALA A 126 -5.60 -20.35 -0.80
CA ALA A 126 -4.70 -21.19 -0.01
C ALA A 126 -5.17 -21.39 1.45
N TYR A 127 -6.34 -20.85 1.82
CA TYR A 127 -6.83 -20.80 3.18
C TYR A 127 -8.06 -21.68 3.37
N GLY A 128 -8.17 -22.30 4.55
CA GLY A 128 -9.27 -23.17 4.92
C GLY A 128 -10.48 -22.41 5.47
N PRO A 129 -11.58 -23.12 5.77
CA PRO A 129 -12.85 -22.53 6.19
C PRO A 129 -12.82 -21.85 7.57
N ASP A 130 -11.82 -22.14 8.40
CA ASP A 130 -11.67 -21.56 9.75
C ASP A 130 -10.65 -20.41 9.78
N ASP A 131 -10.00 -20.11 8.65
CA ASP A 131 -8.95 -19.09 8.58
C ASP A 131 -9.56 -17.68 8.46
N HIS A 132 -9.35 -16.84 9.48
CA HIS A 132 -9.80 -15.44 9.51
C HIS A 132 -8.97 -14.55 8.58
N VAL A 133 -9.21 -14.65 7.27
CA VAL A 133 -8.46 -13.95 6.23
C VAL A 133 -9.35 -13.09 5.33
N PHE A 134 -8.79 -12.01 4.80
CA PHE A 134 -9.43 -11.15 3.81
C PHE A 134 -8.47 -10.66 2.74
N VAL A 135 -9.00 -10.27 1.59
CA VAL A 135 -8.27 -9.65 0.49
C VAL A 135 -8.76 -8.22 0.32
N VAL A 136 -7.84 -7.29 0.04
CA VAL A 136 -8.15 -5.87 -0.23
C VAL A 136 -7.80 -5.52 -1.67
N ASP A 137 -8.73 -4.89 -2.36
CA ASP A 137 -8.45 -4.11 -3.56
C ASP A 137 -8.08 -2.68 -3.12
N TYR A 138 -6.81 -2.32 -3.25
CA TYR A 138 -6.30 -1.03 -2.77
C TYR A 138 -6.78 0.17 -3.57
N ASP A 139 -7.19 -0.03 -4.83
CA ASP A 139 -7.65 1.04 -5.71
C ASP A 139 -9.12 1.37 -5.45
N THR A 140 -9.94 0.33 -5.25
CA THR A 140 -11.39 0.48 -5.01
C THR A 140 -11.77 0.53 -3.54
N GLY A 141 -10.87 0.10 -2.65
CA GLY A 141 -11.13 -0.02 -1.20
C GLY A 141 -12.07 -1.18 -0.85
N VAL A 142 -12.31 -2.11 -1.77
CA VAL A 142 -13.18 -3.26 -1.55
C VAL A 142 -12.41 -4.34 -0.80
N VAL A 143 -13.00 -4.80 0.30
CA VAL A 143 -12.52 -5.91 1.13
C VAL A 143 -13.40 -7.12 0.87
N THR A 144 -12.77 -8.23 0.52
CA THR A 144 -13.45 -9.51 0.26
C THR A 144 -13.05 -10.53 1.31
N PHE A 145 -14.04 -11.12 1.95
CA PHE A 145 -13.86 -12.16 2.97
C PHE A 145 -14.08 -13.56 2.40
N GLY A 146 -13.76 -14.57 3.21
CA GLY A 146 -14.01 -15.97 2.89
C GLY A 146 -15.49 -16.32 2.75
N ASP A 147 -15.73 -17.49 2.17
CA ASP A 147 -17.06 -18.10 1.95
C ASP A 147 -17.30 -19.35 2.82
N GLY A 148 -16.37 -19.68 3.72
CA GLY A 148 -16.40 -20.96 4.45
C GLY A 148 -15.89 -22.15 3.65
N VAL A 149 -15.24 -21.92 2.50
CA VAL A 149 -14.39 -22.91 1.82
C VAL A 149 -12.97 -22.37 1.70
N ASN A 150 -12.84 -21.12 1.25
CA ASN A 150 -11.58 -20.40 1.08
C ASN A 150 -11.54 -19.21 2.04
N GLY A 151 -11.15 -19.45 3.28
CA GLY A 151 -11.26 -18.49 4.38
C GLY A 151 -12.62 -18.54 5.09
N ALA A 152 -12.64 -18.06 6.32
CA ALA A 152 -13.83 -17.99 7.15
C ALA A 152 -14.85 -16.97 6.65
N PRO A 153 -16.16 -17.28 6.75
CA PRO A 153 -17.21 -16.32 6.49
C PRO A 153 -17.31 -15.34 7.67
N VAL A 154 -17.56 -14.07 7.36
CA VAL A 154 -17.77 -13.08 8.42
C VAL A 154 -19.13 -13.31 9.08
N PRO A 155 -19.23 -13.28 10.42
CA PRO A 155 -20.50 -13.34 11.13
C PRO A 155 -21.50 -12.28 10.62
N PRO A 156 -22.80 -12.61 10.53
CA PRO A 156 -23.82 -11.63 10.19
C PRO A 156 -23.94 -10.61 11.33
N GLY A 157 -23.95 -9.33 10.99
CA GLY A 157 -24.06 -8.26 11.97
C GLY A 157 -24.10 -6.88 11.31
N PHE A 158 -24.69 -5.92 12.00
CA PHE A 158 -24.67 -4.52 11.56
C PHE A 158 -23.42 -3.85 12.11
N ARG A 159 -22.58 -3.26 11.24
CA ARG A 159 -21.33 -2.59 11.62
C ARG A 159 -20.38 -3.45 12.47
N ASN A 160 -20.47 -4.77 12.32
CA ASN A 160 -19.62 -5.72 13.04
C ASN A 160 -18.21 -5.87 12.45
N VAL A 161 -17.89 -5.16 11.36
CA VAL A 161 -16.57 -5.15 10.75
C VAL A 161 -16.02 -3.75 10.77
N ARG A 162 -14.85 -3.59 11.40
CA ARG A 162 -14.21 -2.29 11.60
C ARG A 162 -12.76 -2.34 11.12
N ALA A 163 -12.36 -1.34 10.34
CA ALA A 163 -10.95 -1.06 10.09
C ALA A 163 -10.40 -0.24 11.26
N VAL A 164 -9.69 -0.91 12.17
CA VAL A 164 -8.98 -0.29 13.30
C VAL A 164 -7.99 0.75 12.79
N ARG A 165 -7.33 0.45 11.67
CA ARG A 165 -6.34 1.32 11.05
C ARG A 165 -6.19 1.02 9.58
N TYR A 166 -6.08 2.06 8.76
CA TYR A 166 -5.52 1.96 7.42
C TYR A 166 -4.92 3.29 6.98
N ARG A 167 -4.09 3.28 5.93
CA ARG A 167 -3.47 4.50 5.40
C ARG A 167 -3.88 4.70 3.96
N VAL A 168 -4.17 5.94 3.60
CA VAL A 168 -4.36 6.37 2.21
C VAL A 168 -3.26 7.33 1.82
N GLY A 169 -2.81 7.26 0.58
CA GLY A 169 -1.71 8.06 0.10
C GLY A 169 -1.50 7.85 -1.39
N GLY A 170 -0.67 8.71 -1.98
CA GLY A 170 -0.61 8.81 -3.44
C GLY A 170 -1.70 9.74 -3.99
N GLY A 171 -1.38 10.40 -5.09
CA GLY A 171 -2.18 11.50 -5.66
C GLY A 171 -1.52 12.87 -5.46
N ALA A 172 -1.95 13.86 -6.25
CA ALA A 172 -1.35 15.19 -6.29
C ALA A 172 -1.40 15.93 -4.94
N ALA A 173 -2.36 15.60 -4.08
CA ALA A 173 -2.49 16.20 -2.74
C ALA A 173 -1.36 15.79 -1.77
N GLY A 174 -0.65 14.68 -2.02
CA GLY A 174 0.52 14.27 -1.25
C GLY A 174 1.85 14.80 -1.83
N ALA A 175 1.83 15.44 -3.00
CA ALA A 175 3.02 16.00 -3.63
C ALA A 175 3.39 17.32 -2.96
N VAL A 176 4.21 17.25 -1.92
CA VAL A 176 4.78 18.44 -1.29
C VAL A 176 5.93 18.99 -2.14
N GLY A 177 5.99 20.32 -2.27
CA GLY A 177 7.11 21.00 -2.91
C GLY A 177 8.41 20.76 -2.14
N ALA A 178 9.55 20.84 -2.85
CA ALA A 178 10.85 20.75 -2.19
C ALA A 178 10.98 21.88 -1.13
N GLY A 179 11.33 21.52 0.10
CA GLY A 179 11.49 22.47 1.23
C GLY A 179 10.25 22.70 2.08
N ALA A 180 9.15 21.97 1.85
CA ALA A 180 7.92 22.08 2.64
C ALA A 180 7.88 21.14 3.87
N VAL A 181 8.97 20.42 4.15
CA VAL A 181 9.15 19.52 5.31
C VAL A 181 10.55 19.71 5.88
#